data_AF-A0A0B8PIX1-F1
#
_entry.id   AF-A0A0B8PIX1-F1
#
_cell.length_a   1.000
_cell.length_b   1.000
_cell.length_c   1.000
_cell.angle_alpha   90.00
_cell.angle_beta   90.00
_cell.angle_gamma   90.00
#
_symmetry.space_group_name_H-M   'P 1'
#
loop_
_entity.id
_entity.type
_entity.pdbx_description
1 polymer ?
#
loop_
_entity_poly.entity_id
_entity_poly.type
_entity_poly.pdbx_seq_one_letter_code
_entity_poly.pdbx_strand_id
1 'polypeptide(L)'
;MCEGSCTLSDDFGAVTIGNIEKYITDKAFEMGWRPDMSKVVWTDKKVAIIGAGPAGLAAADILVRNGVKAWSSTVTLRSAAYLPSVFHRSSLRKR
;
A
#
# COMPACT_ATOMS: atom_id res chain seq x y z
N MET A 1 3.30 -7.30 19.36
CA MET A 1 3.04 -8.59 18.69
C MET A 1 1.76 -9.16 19.27
N CYS A 2 0.88 -9.75 18.47
CA CYS A 2 -0.46 -10.16 18.92
C CYS A 2 -0.42 -11.36 19.88
N GLU A 3 0.46 -12.33 19.63
CA GLU A 3 0.57 -13.57 20.40
C GLU A 3 1.03 -13.32 21.85
N GLY A 4 1.83 -12.29 22.08
CA GLY A 4 2.29 -11.90 23.43
C GLY A 4 1.19 -11.37 24.35
N SER A 5 0.01 -11.06 23.80
CA SER A 5 -1.18 -10.63 24.56
C SER A 5 -2.32 -11.65 24.50
N CYS A 6 -2.04 -12.89 24.11
CA CYS A 6 -3.05 -13.94 23.99
C CYS A 6 -3.55 -14.37 25.39
N THR A 7 -4.85 -14.24 25.64
CA THR A 7 -5.47 -14.60 26.94
C THR A 7 -5.47 -16.10 27.24
N LEU A 8 -5.24 -16.95 26.24
CA LEU A 8 -5.14 -18.41 26.41
C LEU A 8 -3.71 -18.89 26.67
N SER A 9 -2.73 -17.97 26.68
CA SER A 9 -1.32 -18.31 26.70
C SER A 9 -0.89 -19.07 27.95
N ASP A 10 -1.52 -18.80 29.10
CA ASP A 10 -1.13 -19.37 30.38
C ASP A 10 -1.52 -20.86 30.49
N ASP A 11 -2.67 -21.25 29.94
CA ASP A 11 -3.21 -22.61 30.07
C ASP A 11 -2.94 -23.50 28.83
N PHE A 12 -3.00 -22.93 27.63
CA PHE A 12 -2.97 -23.67 26.36
C PHE A 12 -1.81 -23.28 25.43
N GLY A 13 -1.01 -22.30 25.84
CA GLY A 13 -0.07 -21.63 24.96
C GLY A 13 -0.72 -20.61 24.03
N ALA A 14 0.06 -19.66 23.53
CA ALA A 14 -0.46 -18.60 22.67
C ALA A 14 -0.92 -19.18 21.31
N VAL A 15 -2.05 -18.69 20.82
CA VAL A 15 -2.51 -18.99 19.46
C VAL A 15 -1.49 -18.47 18.45
N THR A 16 -1.17 -19.27 17.42
CA THR A 16 -0.20 -18.94 16.37
C THR A 16 -0.80 -18.00 15.32
N ILE A 17 -1.24 -16.81 15.74
CA ILE A 17 -1.97 -15.82 14.94
C ILE A 17 -1.21 -15.49 13.64
N GLY A 18 0.10 -15.25 13.70
CA GLY A 18 0.90 -14.95 12.53
C GLY A 18 0.99 -16.10 11.52
N ASN A 19 0.99 -17.36 11.97
CA ASN A 19 0.95 -18.51 11.06
C ASN A 19 -0.40 -18.61 10.36
N ILE A 20 -1.48 -18.36 11.09
CA ILE A 20 -2.84 -18.33 10.54
C ILE A 20 -2.97 -17.18 9.53
N GLU A 21 -2.49 -15.99 9.85
CA GLU A 21 -2.48 -14.80 8.97
C GLU A 21 -1.72 -15.09 7.67
N LYS A 22 -0.55 -15.72 7.76
CA LYS A 22 0.21 -16.14 6.58
C LYS A 22 -0.57 -17.16 5.75
N TYR A 23 -1.11 -18.20 6.38
CA TYR A 23 -1.83 -19.27 5.69
C TYR A 23 -3.04 -18.74 4.91
N ILE A 24 -3.89 -17.90 5.52
CA ILE A 24 -5.06 -17.35 4.84
C ILE A 24 -4.66 -16.39 3.71
N THR A 25 -3.56 -15.65 3.89
CA THR A 25 -3.05 -14.73 2.87
C THR A 25 -2.53 -15.49 1.65
N ASP A 26 -1.71 -16.53 1.88
CA ASP A 26 -1.17 -17.39 0.84
C ASP A 26 -2.31 -18.09 0.06
N LYS A 27 -3.33 -18.60 0.77
CA LYS A 27 -4.51 -19.21 0.14
C LYS A 27 -5.32 -18.20 -0.67
N ALA A 28 -5.50 -16.98 -0.19
CA ALA A 28 -6.18 -15.93 -0.95
C ALA A 28 -5.42 -15.60 -2.25
N PHE A 29 -4.08 -15.57 -2.22
CA PHE A 29 -3.27 -15.40 -3.41
C PHE A 29 -3.38 -16.58 -4.39
N GLU A 30 -3.33 -17.83 -3.90
CA GLU A 30 -3.52 -19.03 -4.71
C GLU A 30 -4.89 -19.04 -5.41
N MET A 31 -5.94 -18.61 -4.70
CA MET A 31 -7.31 -18.51 -5.23
C MET A 31 -7.52 -17.27 -6.12
N GLY A 32 -6.51 -16.42 -6.28
CA GLY A 32 -6.56 -15.23 -7.12
C GLY A 32 -7.46 -14.11 -6.57
N TRP A 33 -7.73 -14.10 -5.26
CA TRP A 33 -8.55 -13.07 -4.64
C TRP A 33 -7.87 -11.71 -4.76
N ARG A 34 -8.65 -10.70 -5.16
CA ARG A 34 -8.16 -9.32 -5.30
C ARG A 34 -9.17 -8.34 -4.71
N PRO A 35 -8.70 -7.23 -4.11
CA PRO A 35 -9.58 -6.17 -3.64
C PRO A 35 -10.38 -5.59 -4.81
N ASP A 36 -11.69 -5.45 -4.63
CA ASP A 36 -12.55 -4.74 -5.58
C ASP A 36 -12.48 -3.23 -5.32
N MET A 37 -12.11 -2.48 -6.36
CA MET A 37 -11.96 -1.02 -6.33
C MET A 37 -13.04 -0.31 -7.16
N SER A 38 -14.03 -1.05 -7.69
CA SER A 38 -15.06 -0.52 -8.59
C SER A 38 -15.96 0.55 -7.95
N LYS A 39 -16.10 0.52 -6.62
CA LYS A 39 -16.97 1.43 -5.85
C LYS A 39 -16.27 2.70 -5.36
N VAL A 40 -14.99 2.88 -5.66
CA VAL A 40 -14.22 4.04 -5.20
C VAL A 40 -14.60 5.28 -6.01
N VAL A 41 -15.01 6.35 -5.33
CA VAL A 41 -15.25 7.67 -5.94
C VAL A 41 -13.94 8.44 -6.00
N TRP A 42 -13.48 8.76 -7.21
CA TRP A 42 -12.20 9.44 -7.41
C TRP A 42 -12.29 10.94 -7.15
N THR A 43 -11.27 11.44 -6.45
CA THR A 43 -11.03 12.87 -6.25
C THR A 43 -10.10 13.42 -7.35
N ASP A 44 -10.01 14.74 -7.42
CA ASP A 44 -9.07 15.48 -8.27
C ASP A 44 -7.65 15.56 -7.66
N LYS A 45 -7.48 15.14 -6.41
CA LYS A 45 -6.22 15.20 -5.65
C LYS A 45 -5.22 14.15 -6.13
N LYS A 46 -3.94 14.53 -6.13
CA LYS A 46 -2.80 13.68 -6.50
C LYS A 46 -1.71 13.78 -5.45
N VAL A 47 -1.14 12.65 -5.05
CA VAL A 47 -0.08 12.56 -4.03
C VAL A 47 1.09 11.77 -4.58
N ALA A 48 2.30 12.28 -4.41
CA ALA A 48 3.54 11.55 -4.70
C ALA A 48 4.04 10.83 -3.45
N ILE A 49 4.39 9.55 -3.59
CA ILE A 49 4.98 8.75 -2.52
C ILE A 49 6.43 8.45 -2.90
N ILE A 50 7.37 8.87 -2.03
CA ILE A 50 8.80 8.64 -2.21
C ILE A 50 9.19 7.45 -1.34
N GLY A 51 9.49 6.33 -1.99
CA GLY A 51 9.87 5.07 -1.33
C GLY A 51 8.82 3.98 -1.52
N ALA A 52 9.29 2.78 -1.86
CA ALA A 52 8.45 1.59 -2.11
C ALA A 52 8.55 0.54 -0.98
N GLY A 53 8.96 0.97 0.21
CA GLY A 53 8.95 0.13 1.42
C GLY A 53 7.52 -0.07 1.96
N PRO A 54 7.37 -0.86 3.03
CA PRO A 54 6.07 -1.19 3.60
C PRO A 54 5.23 0.05 3.96
N ALA A 55 5.87 1.09 4.50
CA ALA A 55 5.20 2.35 4.81
C ALA A 55 4.64 3.06 3.57
N GLY A 56 5.41 3.11 2.47
CA GLY A 56 4.99 3.76 1.24
C GLY A 56 3.86 3.02 0.53
N LEU A 57 3.94 1.69 0.47
CA LEU A 57 2.90 0.85 -0.13
C LEU A 57 1.61 0.86 0.70
N ALA A 58 1.71 0.81 2.03
CA ALA A 58 0.55 0.91 2.91
C ALA A 58 -0.15 2.28 2.77
N ALA A 59 0.62 3.37 2.74
CA ALA A 59 0.07 4.70 2.49
C ALA A 59 -0.61 4.79 1.11
N ALA A 60 0.00 4.18 0.08
CA ALA A 60 -0.57 4.13 -1.26
C ALA A 60 -1.92 3.39 -1.29
N ASP A 61 -2.01 2.20 -0.69
CA ASP A 61 -3.24 1.40 -0.64
C ASP A 61 -4.39 2.19 0.00
N ILE A 62 -4.16 2.80 1.16
CA ILE A 62 -5.17 3.62 1.84
C ILE A 62 -5.60 4.82 0.99
N LEU A 63 -4.66 5.53 0.36
CA LEU A 63 -4.99 6.68 -0.49
C LEU A 63 -5.84 6.28 -1.69
N VAL A 64 -5.49 5.17 -2.37
CA VAL A 64 -6.22 4.68 -3.53
C VAL A 64 -7.63 4.21 -3.14
N ARG A 65 -7.81 3.54 -1.99
CA ARG A 65 -9.14 3.16 -1.47
C ARG A 65 -10.02 4.35 -1.13
N ASN A 66 -9.43 5.50 -0.79
CA ASN A 66 -10.13 6.75 -0.55
C ASN A 66 -10.26 7.63 -1.82
N GLY A 67 -9.93 7.11 -3.00
CA GLY A 67 -10.11 7.82 -4.27
C GLY A 67 -9.06 8.88 -4.57
N VAL A 68 -7.90 8.85 -3.89
CA VAL A 68 -6.77 9.74 -4.19
C VAL A 68 -5.80 9.03 -5.12
N LYS A 69 -5.35 9.72 -6.17
CA LYS A 69 -4.37 9.18 -7.11
C LYS A 69 -2.97 9.24 -6.51
N ALA A 70 -2.46 8.11 -6.05
CA ALA A 70 -1.10 7.96 -5.53
C ALA A 70 -0.11 7.62 -6.66
N TRP A 71 0.97 8.38 -6.79
CA TRP A 71 2.05 8.17 -7.77
C TRP A 71 3.32 7.74 -7.04
N SER A 72 3.84 6.56 -7.35
CA SER A 72 5.17 6.13 -6.89
C SER A 72 6.23 6.68 -7.85
N SER A 73 7.04 7.63 -7.37
CA SER A 73 8.03 8.32 -8.20
C SER A 73 9.16 7.41 -8.71
N THR A 74 9.36 6.22 -8.12
CA THR A 74 10.37 5.25 -8.59
C THR A 74 10.06 4.73 -10.00
N VAL A 75 8.78 4.58 -10.35
CA VAL A 75 8.37 4.20 -11.71
C VAL A 75 8.39 5.43 -12.64
N THR A 76 8.04 6.61 -12.12
CA THR A 76 8.03 7.84 -12.92
C THR A 76 9.43 8.34 -13.26
N LEU A 77 10.47 8.11 -12.45
CA LEU A 77 11.84 8.56 -12.78
C LEU A 77 12.49 7.74 -13.90
N ARG A 78 12.07 6.48 -14.14
CA ARG A 78 12.49 5.73 -15.33
C ARG A 78 11.64 6.05 -16.57
N SER A 79 10.36 6.41 -16.40
CA SER A 79 9.51 6.89 -17.52
C SER A 79 9.59 8.40 -17.78
N ALA A 80 10.26 9.19 -16.93
CA ALA A 80 10.50 10.61 -17.14
C ALA A 80 11.41 10.88 -18.35
N ALA A 81 12.10 9.86 -18.86
CA ALA A 81 12.77 9.92 -20.15
C ALA A 81 11.81 9.90 -21.36
N TYR A 82 10.52 9.59 -21.18
CA TYR A 82 9.58 9.35 -22.29
C TYR A 82 8.23 10.09 -22.23
N LEU A 83 7.95 10.91 -21.22
CA LEU A 83 6.70 11.70 -21.17
C LEU A 83 6.97 13.17 -20.81
N PRO A 84 7.19 14.05 -21.80
CA PRO A 84 7.50 15.47 -21.57
C PRO A 84 6.29 16.32 -21.15
N SER A 85 5.07 15.79 -21.08
CA SER A 85 3.85 16.61 -20.94
C SER A 85 3.27 16.77 -19.53
N VAL A 86 3.76 16.04 -18.51
CA VAL A 86 3.17 16.10 -17.15
C VAL A 86 4.03 16.88 -16.15
N PHE A 87 5.28 17.20 -16.50
CA PHE A 87 6.15 18.05 -15.67
C PHE A 87 5.91 19.54 -15.98
N HIS A 88 4.68 20.03 -15.75
CA HIS A 88 4.42 21.46 -15.72
C HIS A 88 5.04 22.07 -14.45
N ARG A 89 6.35 22.34 -14.58
CA ARG A 89 7.18 23.33 -13.91
C ARG A 89 6.42 24.24 -12.92
N SER A 90 6.31 23.81 -11.66
CA SER A 90 5.96 24.70 -10.55
C SER A 90 6.88 24.45 -9.35
N SER A 91 7.98 25.21 -9.34
CA SER A 91 8.55 25.84 -8.14
C SER A 91 9.42 25.05 -7.13
N LEU A 92 9.95 23.86 -7.43
CA LEU A 92 11.10 23.35 -6.64
C LEU A 92 12.42 24.02 -7.10
N ARG A 93 12.51 25.34 -6.87
CA ARG A 93 13.78 26.02 -6.71
C ARG A 93 14.31 25.56 -5.35
N LYS A 94 15.34 24.71 -5.35
CA LYS A 94 16.18 24.45 -4.19
C LYS A 94 16.51 25.80 -3.52
N ARG A 95 16.07 25.99 -2.28
CA ARG A 95 16.87 26.73 -1.31
C ARG A 95 17.69 25.70 -0.56
#